data_AF-A0A7Y5KW66-F1
#
_entry.id   AF-A0A7Y5KW66-F1
#
_cell.length_a   1.000
_cell.length_b   1.000
_cell.length_c   1.000
_cell.angle_alpha   90.00
_cell.angle_beta   90.00
_cell.angle_gamma   90.00
#
_symmetry.space_group_name_H-M   'P 1'
#
loop_
_entity.id
_entity.type
_entity.pdbx_description
1 polymer ?
#
loop_
_entity_poly.entity_id
_entity_poly.type
_entity_poly.pdbx_seq_one_letter_code
_entity_poly.pdbx_strand_id
1 'polypeptide(L)'
;MANAMNVVPDRWEGRRWLRPLGRAHRTALLIAAADAATREAFGHPRESVEVWVDETVRAARDGLRVGSRFDFVLFAKSESGGGRTLVGAVTLVFDAVYPQVATLAYWIEASNRGRGHATSACRSVLRLGFDQLGASRVTTAVRAENLASARVLARLGFRPSPVDGRFTLTRADLIAGPACREGETVLTIRSAQRAALQAAVDRRFVRTVVTRARAAFPRTLAAETMELERVALEALERARRHALRSDADLAAFVELALLVSPRFDEHPTVAAALRVAGGAPERRMASVLAAVPADVWSAAARPR
;
A
#
# COMPACT_ATOMS: atom_id res chain seq x y z
N MET A 1 13.49 9.45 17.06
CA MET A 1 12.70 8.77 16.00
C MET A 1 12.89 7.26 16.14
N ALA A 2 11.94 6.56 16.75
CA ALA A 2 12.00 5.11 16.88
C ALA A 2 11.88 4.44 15.51
N ASN A 3 12.82 3.54 15.21
CA ASN A 3 12.86 2.76 13.98
C ASN A 3 11.58 1.90 13.88
N ALA A 4 10.61 2.34 13.08
CA ALA A 4 9.30 1.69 12.93
C ALA A 4 9.37 0.21 12.47
N MET A 5 10.55 -0.27 12.06
CA MET A 5 10.77 -1.68 11.72
C MET A 5 11.07 -2.60 12.92
N ASN A 6 11.30 -2.08 14.14
CA ASN A 6 11.74 -2.88 15.30
C ASN A 6 10.68 -3.11 16.40
N VAL A 7 9.44 -2.61 16.26
CA VAL A 7 8.42 -2.70 17.33
C VAL A 7 7.38 -3.79 17.02
N VAL A 8 7.85 -5.03 16.81
CA VAL A 8 6.95 -6.17 16.66
C VAL A 8 7.41 -7.27 17.62
N PRO A 9 6.70 -7.49 18.76
CA PRO A 9 7.11 -8.46 19.77
C PRO A 9 7.17 -9.90 19.22
N ASP A 10 8.11 -10.71 19.73
CA ASP A 10 8.34 -12.10 19.29
C ASP A 10 7.31 -13.13 19.75
N ARG A 11 6.15 -12.72 20.28
CA ARG A 11 5.06 -13.62 20.70
C ARG A 11 3.88 -13.57 19.73
N TRP A 12 3.36 -14.74 19.35
CA TRP A 12 2.52 -14.94 18.16
C TRP A 12 1.33 -15.86 18.45
N GLU A 13 0.12 -15.48 18.03
CA GLU A 13 -1.05 -16.37 17.99
C GLU A 13 -1.13 -17.00 16.57
N GLY A 14 -1.26 -18.33 16.48
CA GLY A 14 -1.41 -19.07 15.20
C GLY A 14 -0.20 -19.93 14.74
N ARG A 15 -0.23 -20.43 13.49
CA ARG A 15 0.84 -21.30 12.91
C ARG A 15 1.54 -20.72 11.66
N ARG A 16 1.16 -19.53 11.16
CA ARG A 16 1.69 -18.90 9.93
C ARG A 16 1.60 -17.36 10.06
N TRP A 17 2.57 -16.60 9.52
CA TRP A 17 2.60 -15.12 9.64
C TRP A 17 3.27 -14.39 8.47
N LEU A 18 2.89 -13.12 8.28
CA LEU A 18 3.52 -12.18 7.35
C LEU A 18 4.34 -11.13 8.13
N ARG A 19 5.56 -10.84 7.66
CA ARG A 19 6.39 -9.74 8.18
C ARG A 19 6.86 -8.85 7.05
N PRO A 20 6.89 -7.50 7.22
CA PRO A 20 7.54 -6.62 6.26
C PRO A 20 8.97 -7.09 5.96
N LEU A 21 9.30 -7.25 4.69
CA LEU A 21 10.64 -7.63 4.26
C LEU A 21 11.63 -6.53 4.63
N GLY A 22 12.82 -6.90 5.10
CA GLY A 22 13.82 -5.95 5.58
C GLY A 22 15.17 -6.62 5.81
N ARG A 23 16.14 -5.86 6.32
CA ARG A 23 17.54 -6.31 6.48
C ARG A 23 17.67 -7.61 7.26
N ALA A 24 16.86 -7.80 8.29
CA ALA A 24 16.86 -9.00 9.12
C ALA A 24 16.54 -10.30 8.34
N HIS A 25 15.92 -10.18 7.16
CA HIS A 25 15.51 -11.33 6.34
C HIS A 25 16.53 -11.69 5.25
N ARG A 26 17.62 -10.93 5.10
CA ARG A 26 18.66 -11.15 4.08
C ARG A 26 19.18 -12.60 4.09
N THR A 27 19.61 -13.09 5.25
CA THR A 27 20.15 -14.46 5.38
C THR A 27 19.12 -15.52 4.99
N ALA A 28 17.86 -15.37 5.40
CA ALA A 28 16.81 -16.32 5.05
C ALA A 28 16.51 -16.32 3.54
N LEU A 29 16.58 -15.16 2.89
CA LEU A 29 16.42 -15.04 1.44
C LEU A 29 17.57 -15.70 0.68
N LEU A 30 18.82 -15.56 1.16
CA LEU A 30 19.98 -16.26 0.58
C LEU A 30 19.81 -17.78 0.65
N ILE A 31 19.36 -18.28 1.81
CA ILE A 31 19.09 -19.72 2.00
C ILE A 31 18.01 -20.20 1.03
N ALA A 32 16.90 -19.46 0.91
CA ALA A 32 15.82 -19.83 -0.02
C ALA A 32 16.26 -19.77 -1.49
N ALA A 33 17.14 -18.83 -1.84
CA ALA A 33 17.67 -18.67 -3.19
C ALA A 33 18.76 -19.70 -3.56
N ALA A 34 19.21 -20.54 -2.63
CA ALA A 34 20.09 -21.67 -2.95
C ALA A 34 19.39 -22.68 -3.89
N ASP A 35 18.07 -22.81 -3.80
CA ASP A 35 17.26 -23.67 -4.66
C ASP A 35 17.09 -23.07 -6.07
N ALA A 36 17.49 -23.82 -7.09
CA ALA A 36 17.39 -23.41 -8.50
C ALA A 36 15.93 -23.19 -8.95
N ALA A 37 15.00 -24.01 -8.47
CA ALA A 37 13.58 -23.88 -8.82
C ALA A 37 12.92 -22.65 -8.18
N THR A 38 13.49 -22.16 -7.08
CA THR A 38 13.09 -20.92 -6.42
C THR A 38 13.71 -19.72 -7.14
N ARG A 39 14.96 -19.82 -7.60
CA ARG A 39 15.59 -18.81 -8.48
C ARG A 39 14.85 -18.60 -9.80
N GLU A 40 14.44 -19.68 -10.45
CA GLU A 40 13.65 -19.60 -11.69
C GLU A 40 12.30 -18.89 -11.47
N ALA A 41 11.65 -19.17 -10.33
CA ALA A 41 10.39 -18.51 -9.96
C ALA A 41 10.54 -17.00 -9.70
N PHE A 42 11.75 -16.49 -9.43
CA PHE A 42 12.03 -15.06 -9.30
C PHE A 42 12.09 -14.33 -10.64
N GLY A 43 12.17 -15.04 -11.77
CA GLY A 43 12.22 -14.44 -13.11
C GLY A 43 13.50 -13.68 -13.42
N HIS A 44 14.59 -13.87 -12.66
CA HIS A 44 15.85 -13.17 -12.86
C HIS A 44 16.87 -13.99 -13.68
N PRO A 45 17.61 -13.36 -14.60
CA PRO A 45 18.72 -13.99 -15.31
C PRO A 45 19.95 -14.05 -14.40
N ARG A 46 20.47 -15.26 -14.13
CA ARG A 46 21.89 -15.66 -13.92
C ARG A 46 22.89 -14.74 -13.13
N GLU A 47 22.48 -13.70 -12.42
CA GLU A 47 23.35 -12.88 -11.56
C GLU A 47 23.67 -13.55 -10.21
N SER A 48 24.60 -12.97 -9.44
CA SER A 48 24.90 -13.38 -8.06
C SER A 48 23.64 -13.29 -7.20
N VAL A 49 23.32 -14.39 -6.52
CA VAL A 49 22.18 -14.50 -5.59
C VAL A 49 22.26 -13.41 -4.51
N GLU A 50 23.46 -13.07 -4.07
CA GLU A 50 23.73 -12.04 -3.08
C GLU A 50 23.27 -10.66 -3.55
N VAL A 51 23.63 -10.28 -4.78
CA VAL A 51 23.23 -9.00 -5.37
C VAL A 51 21.71 -8.90 -5.44
N TRP A 52 21.05 -9.92 -5.98
CA TRP A 52 19.59 -9.94 -6.07
C TRP A 52 18.90 -9.86 -4.69
N VAL A 53 19.41 -10.58 -3.68
CA VAL A 53 18.86 -10.49 -2.32
C VAL A 53 19.03 -9.08 -1.77
N ASP A 54 20.19 -8.47 -1.95
CA ASP A 54 20.47 -7.12 -1.47
C ASP A 54 19.59 -6.07 -2.15
N GLU A 55 19.38 -6.20 -3.46
CA GLU A 55 18.45 -5.36 -4.21
C GLU A 55 17.00 -5.57 -3.77
N THR A 56 16.57 -6.81 -3.54
CA THR A 56 15.22 -7.12 -3.04
C THR A 56 15.00 -6.50 -1.66
N VAL A 57 15.97 -6.64 -0.75
CA VAL A 57 15.93 -6.03 0.59
C VAL A 57 15.91 -4.51 0.51
N ARG A 58 16.69 -3.93 -0.41
CA ARG A 58 16.75 -2.48 -0.64
C ARG A 58 15.42 -1.97 -1.19
N ALA A 59 14.92 -2.56 -2.27
CA ALA A 59 13.66 -2.20 -2.92
C ALA A 59 12.47 -2.30 -1.97
N ALA A 60 12.42 -3.34 -1.13
CA ALA A 60 11.39 -3.48 -0.11
C ALA A 60 11.43 -2.33 0.92
N ARG A 61 12.61 -1.96 1.39
CA ARG A 61 12.77 -0.88 2.39
C ARG A 61 12.48 0.48 1.81
N ASP A 62 13.04 0.77 0.64
CA ASP A 62 12.86 2.06 -0.03
C ASP A 62 11.41 2.22 -0.49
N GLY A 63 10.82 1.16 -1.03
CA GLY A 63 9.42 1.12 -1.43
C GLY A 63 8.46 1.28 -0.26
N LEU A 64 8.71 0.59 0.85
CA LEU A 64 7.93 0.77 2.08
C LEU A 64 8.07 2.19 2.63
N ARG A 65 9.26 2.80 2.58
CA ARG A 65 9.48 4.16 3.09
C ARG A 65 8.63 5.20 2.35
N VAL A 66 8.39 4.99 1.06
CA VAL A 66 7.65 5.92 0.18
C VAL A 66 6.28 5.40 -0.27
N GLY A 67 5.80 4.30 0.32
CA GLY A 67 4.48 3.71 0.05
C GLY A 67 4.28 3.18 -1.37
N SER A 68 5.35 2.95 -2.14
CA SER A 68 5.24 2.45 -3.52
C SER A 68 5.22 0.92 -3.60
N ARG A 69 5.69 0.24 -2.55
CA ARG A 69 5.77 -1.22 -2.54
C ARG A 69 5.70 -1.75 -1.11
N PHE A 70 5.03 -2.89 -0.96
CA PHE A 70 4.81 -3.57 0.30
C PHE A 70 5.15 -5.05 0.15
N ASP A 71 6.33 -5.42 0.64
CA ASP A 71 6.85 -6.79 0.61
C ASP A 71 6.66 -7.47 1.95
N PHE A 72 6.21 -8.72 1.92
CA PHE A 72 6.06 -9.55 3.10
C PHE A 72 6.74 -10.89 2.90
N VAL A 73 7.53 -11.29 3.87
CA VAL A 73 8.06 -12.65 3.98
C VAL A 73 7.09 -13.54 4.77
N LEU A 74 6.96 -14.79 4.33
CA LEU A 74 6.12 -15.81 4.94
C LEU A 74 6.99 -16.75 5.78
N PHE A 75 6.59 -16.98 7.02
CA PHE A 75 7.21 -18.00 7.87
C PHE A 75 6.24 -19.14 8.19
N ALA A 76 6.74 -20.37 8.15
CA ALA A 76 6.07 -21.55 8.69
C ALA A 76 6.86 -22.12 9.87
N LYS A 77 6.19 -22.92 10.70
CA LYS A 77 6.84 -23.68 11.78
C LYS A 77 7.76 -24.73 11.15
N SER A 78 9.00 -24.82 11.63
CA SER A 78 9.94 -25.85 11.18
C SER A 78 9.41 -27.25 11.55
N GLU A 79 9.54 -28.21 10.62
CA GLU A 79 9.19 -29.61 10.84
C GLU A 79 10.19 -30.29 11.81
N SER A 80 11.43 -29.80 11.88
CA SER A 80 12.52 -30.35 12.71
C SER A 80 12.55 -29.86 14.16
N GLY A 81 11.55 -29.05 14.57
CA GLY A 81 11.41 -28.54 15.95
C GLY A 81 12.07 -27.18 16.23
N GLY A 82 11.44 -26.40 17.11
CA GLY A 82 11.92 -25.13 17.70
C GLY A 82 11.97 -23.88 16.79
N GLY A 83 12.31 -24.03 15.51
CA GLY A 83 12.59 -22.93 14.59
C GLY A 83 11.44 -22.50 13.67
N ARG A 84 11.67 -21.42 12.91
CA ARG A 84 10.81 -20.94 11.82
C ARG A 84 11.61 -20.99 10.51
N THR A 85 10.98 -21.43 9.44
CA THR A 85 11.58 -21.41 8.10
C THR A 85 10.87 -20.38 7.23
N LEU A 86 11.65 -19.63 6.44
CA LEU A 86 11.11 -18.78 5.39
C LEU A 86 10.57 -19.70 4.30
N VAL A 87 9.28 -19.57 3.97
CA VAL A 87 8.62 -20.45 2.98
C VAL A 87 8.20 -19.72 1.71
N GLY A 88 8.36 -18.40 1.67
CA GLY A 88 7.97 -17.60 0.52
C GLY A 88 8.00 -16.10 0.79
N ALA A 89 7.65 -15.33 -0.23
CA ALA A 89 7.31 -13.92 -0.10
C ALA A 89 6.13 -13.54 -0.99
N VAL A 90 5.47 -12.45 -0.62
CA VAL A 90 4.41 -11.81 -1.40
C VAL A 90 4.68 -10.30 -1.42
N THR A 91 4.46 -9.70 -2.59
CA THR A 91 4.75 -8.30 -2.85
C THR A 91 3.53 -7.66 -3.48
N LEU A 92 3.18 -6.47 -3.01
CA LEU A 92 2.25 -5.57 -3.67
C LEU A 92 2.99 -4.29 -4.08
N VAL A 93 3.12 -4.03 -5.38
CA VAL A 93 3.75 -2.82 -5.93
C VAL A 93 2.67 -1.91 -6.48
N PHE A 94 2.61 -0.66 -6.04
CA PHE A 94 1.66 0.30 -6.59
C PHE A 94 2.22 1.06 -7.78
N ASP A 95 1.39 1.27 -8.79
CA ASP A 95 1.77 1.96 -10.02
C ASP A 95 2.08 3.44 -9.75
N ALA A 96 3.14 3.96 -10.37
CA ALA A 96 3.58 5.33 -10.13
C ALA A 96 2.63 6.38 -10.71
N VAL A 97 1.95 6.06 -11.82
CA VAL A 97 1.04 6.94 -12.56
C VAL A 97 -0.40 6.75 -12.07
N TYR A 98 -0.80 5.51 -11.82
CA TYR A 98 -2.14 5.14 -11.36
C TYR A 98 -2.09 4.60 -9.93
N PRO A 99 -2.00 5.47 -8.91
CA PRO A 99 -1.68 5.04 -7.55
C PRO A 99 -2.71 4.13 -6.88
N GLN A 100 -3.90 4.02 -7.45
CA GLN A 100 -4.98 3.10 -7.08
C GLN A 100 -4.84 1.71 -7.72
N VAL A 101 -3.90 1.51 -8.63
CA VAL A 101 -3.59 0.23 -9.28
C VAL A 101 -2.35 -0.36 -8.64
N ALA A 102 -2.43 -1.62 -8.26
CA ALA A 102 -1.28 -2.36 -7.74
C ALA A 102 -0.99 -3.62 -8.57
N THR A 103 0.25 -4.08 -8.53
CA THR A 103 0.71 -5.34 -9.12
C THR A 103 1.06 -6.31 -7.99
N LEU A 104 0.45 -7.49 -8.00
CA LEU A 104 0.78 -8.59 -7.10
C LEU A 104 1.88 -9.46 -7.71
N ALA A 105 2.89 -9.79 -6.90
CA ALA A 105 3.86 -10.83 -7.18
C ALA A 105 4.04 -11.71 -5.94
N TYR A 106 4.38 -12.98 -6.13
CA TYR A 106 4.66 -13.89 -5.02
C TYR A 106 5.51 -15.07 -5.49
N TRP A 107 6.17 -15.72 -4.53
CA TRP A 107 6.87 -16.97 -4.73
C TRP A 107 6.77 -17.83 -3.47
N ILE A 108 6.80 -19.14 -3.64
CA ILE A 108 6.84 -20.13 -2.57
C ILE A 108 8.00 -21.09 -2.86
N GLU A 109 8.80 -21.35 -1.83
CA GLU A 109 9.91 -22.31 -1.87
C GLU A 109 9.40 -23.67 -2.35
N ALA A 110 10.18 -24.36 -3.19
CA ALA A 110 9.76 -25.61 -3.84
C ALA A 110 9.19 -26.66 -2.85
N SER A 111 9.88 -26.88 -1.72
CA SER A 111 9.50 -27.81 -0.65
C SER A 111 8.17 -27.46 0.05
N ASN A 112 7.70 -26.23 -0.10
CA ASN A 112 6.49 -25.70 0.54
C ASN A 112 5.33 -25.47 -0.45
N ARG A 113 5.49 -25.81 -1.73
CA ARG A 113 4.43 -25.70 -2.74
C ARG A 113 3.30 -26.71 -2.48
N GLY A 114 2.10 -26.44 -3.00
CA GLY A 114 0.93 -27.32 -2.84
C GLY A 114 0.25 -27.28 -1.45
N ARG A 115 0.84 -26.61 -0.44
CA ARG A 115 0.32 -26.56 0.95
C ARG A 115 -0.60 -25.35 1.24
N GLY A 116 -1.01 -24.64 0.21
CA GLY A 116 -1.92 -23.47 0.30
C GLY A 116 -1.27 -22.16 0.80
N HIS A 117 0.05 -22.10 0.97
CA HIS A 117 0.76 -20.89 1.44
C HIS A 117 0.56 -19.68 0.53
N ALA A 118 0.69 -19.86 -0.79
CA ALA A 118 0.51 -18.78 -1.77
C ALA A 118 -0.88 -18.14 -1.67
N THR A 119 -1.94 -18.96 -1.74
CA THR A 119 -3.33 -18.47 -1.67
C THR A 119 -3.61 -17.73 -0.36
N SER A 120 -3.19 -18.30 0.78
CA SER A 120 -3.41 -17.67 2.09
C SER A 120 -2.69 -16.32 2.21
N ALA A 121 -1.41 -16.24 1.83
CA ALA A 121 -0.64 -15.01 1.91
C ALA A 121 -1.09 -13.93 0.91
N CYS A 122 -1.35 -14.33 -0.34
CA CYS A 122 -1.87 -13.40 -1.33
C CYS A 122 -3.23 -12.85 -0.89
N ARG A 123 -4.14 -13.68 -0.39
CA ARG A 123 -5.45 -13.18 0.09
C ARG A 123 -5.28 -12.14 1.19
N SER A 124 -4.41 -12.39 2.17
CA SER A 124 -4.15 -11.43 3.25
C SER A 124 -3.59 -10.10 2.75
N VAL A 125 -2.61 -10.14 1.85
CA VAL A 125 -2.02 -8.92 1.29
C VAL A 125 -2.98 -8.20 0.34
N LEU A 126 -3.82 -8.92 -0.40
CA LEU A 126 -4.86 -8.32 -1.23
C LEU A 126 -5.92 -7.62 -0.37
N ARG A 127 -6.38 -8.24 0.73
CA ARG A 127 -7.28 -7.58 1.69
C ARG A 127 -6.65 -6.31 2.25
N LEU A 128 -5.39 -6.37 2.67
CA LEU A 128 -4.64 -5.18 3.09
C LEU A 128 -4.63 -4.11 1.98
N GLY A 129 -4.30 -4.52 0.75
CA GLY A 129 -4.26 -3.65 -0.43
C GLY A 129 -5.55 -2.88 -0.65
N PHE A 130 -6.68 -3.58 -0.70
CA PHE A 130 -8.00 -2.99 -0.92
C PHE A 130 -8.55 -2.24 0.28
N ASP A 131 -8.48 -2.83 1.48
CA ASP A 131 -9.17 -2.29 2.66
C ASP A 131 -8.40 -1.14 3.33
N GLN A 132 -7.10 -0.99 3.07
CA GLN A 132 -6.25 -0.08 3.84
C GLN A 132 -5.23 0.70 3.01
N LEU A 133 -4.69 0.12 1.94
CA LEU A 133 -3.64 0.77 1.15
C LEU A 133 -4.17 1.53 -0.07
N GLY A 134 -5.49 1.61 -0.24
CA GLY A 134 -6.13 2.42 -1.29
C GLY A 134 -6.10 1.78 -2.69
N ALA A 135 -5.82 0.48 -2.81
CA ALA A 135 -5.96 -0.19 -4.11
C ALA A 135 -7.44 -0.26 -4.50
N SER A 136 -7.76 0.16 -5.72
CA SER A 136 -9.05 -0.09 -6.37
C SER A 136 -9.01 -1.34 -7.26
N ARG A 137 -7.82 -1.64 -7.79
CA ARG A 137 -7.59 -2.75 -8.72
C ARG A 137 -6.20 -3.32 -8.51
N VAL A 138 -6.10 -4.64 -8.52
CA VAL A 138 -4.82 -5.36 -8.51
C VAL A 138 -4.67 -6.11 -9.83
N THR A 139 -3.46 -6.09 -10.37
CA THR A 139 -3.07 -6.81 -11.58
C THR A 139 -1.92 -7.76 -11.28
N THR A 140 -1.69 -8.74 -12.14
CA THR A 140 -0.52 -9.61 -12.06
C THR A 140 -0.30 -10.28 -13.42
N ALA A 141 0.94 -10.63 -13.74
CA ALA A 141 1.27 -11.37 -14.94
C ALA A 141 1.81 -12.74 -14.54
N VAL A 142 1.40 -13.77 -15.27
CA VAL A 142 1.86 -15.14 -15.08
C VAL A 142 2.23 -15.68 -16.45
N ARG A 143 3.39 -16.31 -16.55
CA ARG A 143 3.81 -17.03 -17.77
C ARG A 143 2.78 -18.11 -18.09
N ALA A 144 2.46 -18.30 -19.37
CA ALA A 144 1.41 -19.25 -19.78
C ALA A 144 1.68 -20.68 -19.27
N GLU A 145 2.95 -21.07 -19.19
CA GLU A 145 3.39 -22.38 -18.68
C GLU A 145 3.19 -22.56 -17.17
N ASN A 146 3.07 -21.48 -16.39
CA ASN A 146 2.99 -21.54 -14.93
C ASN A 146 1.54 -21.78 -14.44
N LEU A 147 1.06 -23.00 -14.69
CA LEU A 147 -0.28 -23.45 -14.31
C LEU A 147 -0.51 -23.44 -12.79
N ALA A 148 0.54 -23.60 -11.99
CA ALA A 148 0.45 -23.56 -10.54
C ALA A 148 0.02 -22.17 -10.05
N SER A 149 0.66 -21.12 -10.54
CA SER A 149 0.28 -19.74 -10.24
C SER A 149 -1.09 -19.39 -10.82
N ALA A 150 -1.40 -19.84 -12.04
CA ALA A 150 -2.73 -19.62 -12.64
C ALA A 150 -3.87 -20.19 -11.76
N ARG A 151 -3.68 -21.39 -11.18
CA ARG A 151 -4.65 -21.98 -10.23
C ARG A 151 -4.77 -21.16 -8.94
N VAL A 152 -3.68 -20.59 -8.43
CA VAL A 152 -3.73 -19.70 -7.26
C VAL A 152 -4.52 -18.44 -7.59
N LEU A 153 -4.29 -17.83 -8.75
CA LEU A 153 -5.01 -16.64 -9.21
C LEU A 153 -6.51 -16.90 -9.36
N ALA A 154 -6.88 -18.00 -10.02
CA ALA A 154 -8.28 -18.40 -10.15
C ALA A 154 -8.95 -18.59 -8.78
N ARG A 155 -8.26 -19.23 -7.82
CA ARG A 155 -8.77 -19.37 -6.44
C ARG A 155 -8.99 -18.01 -5.76
N LEU A 156 -8.11 -17.05 -6.00
CA LEU A 156 -8.21 -15.69 -5.44
C LEU A 156 -9.27 -14.82 -6.15
N GLY A 157 -9.90 -15.32 -7.22
CA GLY A 157 -10.92 -14.60 -7.98
C GLY A 157 -10.37 -13.72 -9.11
N PHE A 158 -9.07 -13.81 -9.43
CA PHE A 158 -8.51 -13.07 -10.56
C PHE A 158 -9.12 -13.55 -11.87
N ARG A 159 -9.34 -12.61 -12.79
CA ARG A 159 -9.81 -12.89 -14.16
C ARG A 159 -8.78 -12.42 -15.18
N PRO A 160 -8.69 -13.05 -16.35
CA PRO A 160 -7.89 -12.52 -17.45
C PRO A 160 -8.33 -11.09 -17.80
N SER A 161 -7.35 -10.21 -17.99
CA SER A 161 -7.55 -8.86 -18.48
C SER A 161 -7.76 -8.92 -20.00
N PRO A 162 -8.78 -8.25 -20.54
CA PRO A 162 -9.06 -8.27 -21.98
C PRO A 162 -8.09 -7.41 -22.80
N VAL A 163 -7.18 -6.65 -22.16
CA VAL A 163 -6.39 -5.60 -22.84
C VAL A 163 -4.90 -5.95 -22.94
N ASP A 164 -4.33 -6.61 -21.94
CA ASP A 164 -2.86 -6.68 -21.76
C ASP A 164 -2.33 -8.07 -21.38
N GLY A 165 -3.14 -9.12 -21.51
CA GLY A 165 -2.74 -10.51 -21.20
C GLY A 165 -2.41 -10.76 -19.72
N ARG A 166 -2.64 -9.76 -18.85
CA ARG A 166 -2.47 -9.88 -17.39
C ARG A 166 -3.73 -10.50 -16.79
N PHE A 167 -3.68 -10.75 -15.49
CA PHE A 167 -4.85 -11.01 -14.68
C PHE A 167 -5.19 -9.76 -13.88
N THR A 168 -6.48 -9.53 -13.64
CA THR A 168 -7.00 -8.42 -12.85
C THR A 168 -7.97 -8.89 -11.78
N LEU A 169 -8.03 -8.14 -10.68
CA LEU A 169 -8.86 -8.39 -9.51
C LEU A 169 -9.33 -7.06 -8.93
N THR A 170 -10.63 -6.97 -8.64
CA THR A 170 -11.22 -5.90 -7.81
C THR A 170 -11.53 -6.43 -6.40
N ARG A 171 -11.88 -5.51 -5.49
CA ARG A 171 -12.32 -5.89 -4.14
C ARG A 171 -13.55 -6.80 -4.17
N ALA A 172 -14.51 -6.52 -5.06
CA ALA A 172 -15.71 -7.33 -5.23
C ALA A 172 -15.36 -8.76 -5.67
N ASP A 173 -14.42 -8.90 -6.60
CA ASP A 173 -13.95 -10.21 -7.07
C ASP A 173 -13.28 -11.03 -5.96
N LEU A 174 -12.48 -10.37 -5.11
CA LEU A 174 -11.81 -11.03 -3.98
C LEU A 174 -12.83 -11.58 -2.97
N ILE A 175 -13.93 -10.85 -2.73
CA ILE A 175 -14.99 -11.24 -1.79
C ILE A 175 -15.86 -12.35 -2.39
N ALA A 176 -16.21 -12.25 -3.68
CA ALA A 176 -16.98 -13.27 -4.39
C ALA A 176 -16.14 -14.51 -4.76
N GLY A 177 -14.82 -14.45 -4.59
CA GLY A 177 -13.89 -15.48 -5.03
C GLY A 177 -14.08 -16.81 -4.28
N PRO A 178 -13.76 -17.95 -4.92
CA PRO A 178 -14.03 -19.30 -4.39
C PRO A 178 -13.21 -19.65 -3.15
N ALA A 179 -12.19 -18.85 -2.86
CA ALA A 179 -11.37 -18.99 -1.68
C ALA A 179 -11.83 -18.03 -0.55
N CYS A 180 -12.91 -17.26 -0.70
CA CYS A 180 -13.58 -16.62 0.43
C CYS A 180 -14.50 -17.65 1.09
N ARG A 181 -13.96 -18.50 1.97
CA ARG A 181 -14.74 -19.43 2.80
C ARG A 181 -14.78 -18.94 4.24
N GLU A 182 -15.96 -18.99 4.87
CA GLU A 182 -16.08 -18.81 6.32
C GLU A 182 -15.17 -19.81 7.05
N GLY A 183 -14.41 -19.33 8.03
CA GLY A 183 -13.50 -20.13 8.84
C GLY A 183 -12.08 -20.33 8.30
N GLU A 184 -11.73 -19.84 7.10
CA GLU A 184 -10.33 -19.89 6.65
C GLU A 184 -9.46 -18.94 7.46
N THR A 185 -8.42 -19.45 8.13
CA THR A 185 -7.46 -18.62 8.87
C THR A 185 -6.67 -17.75 7.90
N VAL A 186 -7.09 -16.49 7.79
CA VAL A 186 -6.38 -15.45 7.04
C VAL A 186 -5.17 -15.02 7.87
N LEU A 187 -3.99 -14.95 7.23
CA LEU A 187 -2.79 -14.41 7.86
C LEU A 187 -3.04 -12.95 8.28
N THR A 188 -2.92 -12.65 9.57
CA THR A 188 -3.21 -11.30 10.10
C THR A 188 -1.94 -10.45 10.16
N ILE A 189 -2.05 -9.21 9.71
CA ILE A 189 -1.00 -8.17 9.84
C ILE A 189 -1.25 -7.41 11.14
N ARG A 190 -0.21 -7.20 11.94
CA ARG A 190 -0.34 -6.61 13.28
C ARG A 190 -0.67 -5.11 13.20
N SER A 191 -1.35 -4.58 14.21
CA SER A 191 -1.75 -3.17 14.30
C SER A 191 -0.57 -2.19 14.17
N ALA A 192 0.56 -2.47 14.82
CA ALA A 192 1.77 -1.65 14.70
C ALA A 192 2.37 -1.66 13.28
N GLN A 193 2.37 -2.83 12.62
CA GLN A 193 2.79 -2.95 11.22
C GLN A 193 1.84 -2.15 10.32
N ARG A 194 0.53 -2.27 10.55
CA ARG A 194 -0.51 -1.49 9.86
C ARG A 194 -0.29 0.02 9.96
N ALA A 195 0.04 0.54 11.14
CA ALA A 195 0.30 1.97 11.31
C ALA A 195 1.51 2.45 10.49
N ALA A 196 2.59 1.67 10.48
CA ALA A 196 3.77 1.99 9.66
C ALA A 196 3.47 1.97 8.15
N LEU A 197 2.63 1.02 7.71
CA LEU A 197 2.16 0.94 6.32
C LEU A 197 1.31 2.17 5.95
N GLN A 198 0.40 2.60 6.84
CA GLN A 198 -0.44 3.77 6.61
C GLN A 198 0.37 5.05 6.46
N ALA A 199 1.38 5.27 7.32
CA ALA A 199 2.24 6.44 7.22
C ALA A 199 2.98 6.52 5.88
N ALA A 200 3.33 5.37 5.30
CA ALA A 200 3.94 5.31 3.97
C ALA A 200 2.96 5.67 2.84
N VAL A 201 1.72 5.17 2.93
CA VAL A 201 0.63 5.53 2.01
C VAL A 201 0.37 7.03 2.05
N ASP A 202 0.29 7.62 3.25
CA ASP A 202 0.02 9.04 3.44
C ASP A 202 1.11 9.92 2.83
N ARG A 203 2.40 9.57 3.03
CA ARG A 203 3.52 10.27 2.39
C ARG A 203 3.45 10.19 0.87
N ARG A 204 3.09 9.03 0.33
CA ARG A 204 2.94 8.87 -1.12
C ARG A 204 1.82 9.75 -1.66
N PHE A 205 0.66 9.72 -1.01
CA PHE A 205 -0.49 10.54 -1.36
C PHE A 205 -0.12 12.02 -1.37
N VAL A 206 0.48 12.50 -0.27
CA VAL A 206 0.95 13.88 -0.15
C VAL A 206 1.93 14.25 -1.25
N ARG A 207 2.94 13.41 -1.51
CA ARG A 207 3.91 13.68 -2.57
C ARG A 207 3.22 13.80 -3.93
N THR A 208 2.28 12.92 -4.25
CA THR A 208 1.50 13.01 -5.49
C THR A 208 0.72 14.32 -5.58
N VAL A 209 0.04 14.74 -4.50
CA VAL A 209 -0.69 16.01 -4.47
C VAL A 209 0.25 17.20 -4.62
N VAL A 210 1.35 17.24 -3.87
CA VAL A 210 2.35 18.33 -3.94
C VAL A 210 2.98 18.42 -5.33
N THR A 211 3.37 17.30 -5.95
CA THR A 211 3.91 17.28 -7.30
C THR A 211 2.91 17.84 -8.32
N ARG A 212 1.65 17.40 -8.25
CA ARG A 212 0.59 17.90 -9.16
C ARG A 212 0.32 19.39 -8.95
N ALA A 213 0.13 19.81 -7.70
CA ALA A 213 -0.15 21.19 -7.36
C ALA A 213 1.00 22.12 -7.76
N ARG A 214 2.26 21.69 -7.56
CA ARG A 214 3.44 22.49 -7.95
C ARG A 214 3.61 22.58 -9.46
N ALA A 215 3.29 21.52 -10.21
CA ALA A 215 3.27 21.56 -11.66
C ALA A 215 2.23 22.55 -12.20
N ALA A 216 1.05 22.63 -11.55
CA ALA A 216 -0.01 23.56 -11.92
C ALA A 216 0.25 25.02 -11.46
N PHE A 217 0.88 25.20 -10.30
CA PHE A 217 1.07 26.52 -9.66
C PHE A 217 2.52 26.76 -9.21
N PRO A 218 3.51 26.75 -10.13
CA PRO A 218 4.93 26.75 -9.77
C PRO A 218 5.39 28.03 -9.05
N ARG A 219 4.80 29.19 -9.37
CA ARG A 219 5.12 30.47 -8.71
C ARG A 219 4.55 30.56 -7.29
N THR A 220 3.33 30.05 -7.08
CA THR A 220 2.67 30.06 -5.77
C THR A 220 3.33 29.09 -4.79
N LEU A 221 3.78 27.93 -5.30
CA LEU A 221 4.40 26.86 -4.55
C LEU A 221 5.93 26.81 -4.79
N ALA A 222 6.58 27.96 -4.56
CA ALA A 222 8.03 28.12 -4.73
C ALA A 222 8.88 27.54 -3.59
N ALA A 223 8.27 27.23 -2.43
CA ALA A 223 8.95 26.69 -1.26
C ALA A 223 9.63 25.33 -1.53
N GLU A 224 10.50 24.91 -0.62
CA GLU A 224 11.16 23.61 -0.72
C GLU A 224 10.16 22.46 -0.66
N THR A 225 10.43 21.38 -1.40
CA THR A 225 9.54 20.22 -1.47
C THR A 225 9.25 19.63 -0.08
N MET A 226 10.27 19.58 0.78
CA MET A 226 10.13 19.05 2.14
C MET A 226 9.15 19.88 3.00
N GLU A 227 9.15 21.20 2.83
CA GLU A 227 8.24 22.09 3.56
C GLU A 227 6.80 21.91 3.06
N LEU A 228 6.60 21.84 1.74
CA LEU A 228 5.29 21.60 1.14
C LEU A 228 4.73 20.24 1.56
N GLU A 229 5.55 19.18 1.56
CA GLU A 229 5.14 17.85 2.02
C GLU A 229 4.78 17.84 3.51
N ARG A 230 5.50 18.58 4.36
CA ARG A 230 5.16 18.71 5.79
C ARG A 230 3.78 19.35 5.97
N VAL A 231 3.55 20.49 5.34
CA VAL A 231 2.25 21.20 5.41
C VAL A 231 1.12 20.32 4.90
N ALA A 232 1.34 19.61 3.79
CA ALA A 232 0.37 18.71 3.20
C ALA A 232 0.06 17.48 4.08
N LEU A 233 1.05 16.92 4.79
CA LEU A 233 0.82 15.83 5.76
C LEU A 233 -0.05 16.31 6.94
N GLU A 234 0.27 17.47 7.52
CA GLU A 234 -0.53 18.04 8.60
C GLU A 234 -1.97 18.35 8.14
N ALA A 235 -2.13 18.83 6.89
CA ALA A 235 -3.43 19.06 6.27
C ALA A 235 -4.20 17.75 6.05
N LEU A 236 -3.54 16.68 5.61
CA LEU A 236 -4.16 15.36 5.44
C LEU A 236 -4.70 14.82 6.76
N GLU A 237 -3.95 14.97 7.86
CA GLU A 237 -4.42 14.59 9.19
C GLU A 237 -5.65 15.41 9.62
N ARG A 238 -5.66 16.73 9.37
CA ARG A 238 -6.83 17.59 9.62
C ARG A 238 -8.03 17.19 8.78
N ALA A 239 -7.84 16.94 7.48
CA ALA A 239 -8.90 16.50 6.58
C ALA A 239 -9.63 15.25 7.13
N ARG A 240 -8.87 14.28 7.64
CA ARG A 240 -9.43 13.06 8.26
C ARG A 240 -10.14 13.33 9.58
N ARG A 241 -9.71 14.31 10.38
CA ARG A 241 -10.45 14.78 11.57
C ARG A 241 -11.79 15.40 11.21
N HIS A 242 -11.89 16.03 10.04
CA HIS A 242 -13.17 16.46 9.44
C HIS A 242 -13.98 15.31 8.80
N ALA A 243 -13.56 14.06 9.01
CA ALA A 243 -14.16 12.86 8.45
C ALA A 243 -14.21 12.84 6.91
N LEU A 244 -13.28 13.52 6.23
CA LEU A 244 -13.06 13.33 4.80
C LEU A 244 -12.38 11.99 4.58
N ARG A 245 -12.87 11.23 3.60
CA ARG A 245 -12.44 9.83 3.37
C ARG A 245 -12.11 9.53 1.90
N SER A 246 -12.71 10.23 0.96
CA SER A 246 -12.44 10.03 -0.48
C SER A 246 -11.11 10.68 -0.88
N ASP A 247 -10.38 10.05 -1.80
CA ASP A 247 -9.12 10.61 -2.32
C ASP A 247 -9.31 12.01 -2.91
N ALA A 248 -10.47 12.26 -3.55
CA ALA A 248 -10.83 13.55 -4.12
C ALA A 248 -10.99 14.62 -3.03
N ASP A 249 -11.72 14.35 -1.95
CA ASP A 249 -11.91 15.30 -0.86
C ASP A 249 -10.60 15.54 -0.09
N LEU A 250 -9.83 14.48 0.16
CA LEU A 250 -8.52 14.59 0.80
C LEU A 250 -7.55 15.43 -0.04
N ALA A 251 -7.53 15.22 -1.36
CA ALA A 251 -6.67 15.97 -2.26
C ALA A 251 -7.08 17.44 -2.32
N ALA A 252 -8.38 17.73 -2.48
CA ALA A 252 -8.89 19.10 -2.50
C ALA A 252 -8.55 19.85 -1.20
N PHE A 253 -8.72 19.21 -0.04
CA PHE A 253 -8.38 19.82 1.25
C PHE A 253 -6.87 20.13 1.35
N VAL A 254 -6.01 19.18 0.97
CA VAL A 254 -4.56 19.38 0.98
C VAL A 254 -4.14 20.49 0.00
N GLU A 255 -4.74 20.55 -1.19
CA GLU A 255 -4.46 21.61 -2.17
C GLU A 255 -4.86 22.99 -1.65
N LEU A 256 -6.00 23.13 -0.99
CA LEU A 256 -6.39 24.38 -0.33
C LEU A 256 -5.41 24.78 0.77
N ALA A 257 -4.91 23.83 1.54
CA ALA A 257 -3.90 24.09 2.56
C ALA A 257 -2.59 24.63 1.97
N LEU A 258 -2.22 24.16 0.77
CA LEU A 258 -1.02 24.60 0.07
C LEU A 258 -1.19 25.95 -0.65
N LEU A 259 -2.36 26.16 -1.29
CA LEU A 259 -2.60 27.29 -2.19
C LEU A 259 -3.21 28.51 -1.49
N VAL A 260 -4.03 28.31 -0.47
CA VAL A 260 -4.74 29.39 0.24
C VAL A 260 -4.04 29.71 1.56
N SER A 261 -4.05 28.75 2.48
CA SER A 261 -3.42 28.90 3.80
C SER A 261 -3.31 27.53 4.48
N PRO A 262 -2.19 27.22 5.17
CA PRO A 262 -2.07 25.98 5.92
C PRO A 262 -3.20 25.75 6.93
N ARG A 263 -3.86 26.81 7.42
CA ARG A 263 -4.92 26.74 8.44
C ARG A 263 -6.25 27.33 7.96
N PHE A 264 -6.53 27.25 6.65
CA PHE A 264 -7.77 27.77 6.08
C PHE A 264 -9.03 27.20 6.77
N ASP A 265 -8.94 25.96 7.27
CA ASP A 265 -9.99 25.22 7.95
C ASP A 265 -10.31 25.75 9.35
N GLU A 266 -9.46 26.60 9.93
CA GLU A 266 -9.71 27.31 11.20
C GLU A 266 -10.62 28.53 11.01
N HIS A 267 -10.84 29.00 9.77
CA HIS A 267 -11.76 30.12 9.51
C HIS A 267 -13.20 29.73 9.90
N PRO A 268 -13.93 30.52 10.72
CA PRO A 268 -15.23 30.13 11.28
C PRO A 268 -16.25 29.65 10.23
N THR A 269 -16.36 30.37 9.10
CA THR A 269 -17.25 30.02 7.99
C THR A 269 -16.85 28.71 7.30
N VAL A 270 -15.56 28.48 7.08
CA VAL A 270 -15.05 27.24 6.46
C VAL A 270 -15.27 26.06 7.41
N ALA A 271 -14.93 26.22 8.70
CA ALA A 271 -15.14 25.21 9.72
C ALA A 271 -16.62 24.83 9.85
N ALA A 272 -17.53 25.81 9.77
CA ALA A 272 -18.97 25.57 9.75
C ALA A 272 -19.39 24.77 8.50
N ALA A 273 -18.91 25.16 7.32
CA ALA A 273 -19.19 24.45 6.07
C ALA A 273 -18.68 22.99 6.11
N LEU A 274 -17.47 22.73 6.63
CA LEU A 274 -16.91 21.39 6.80
C LEU A 274 -17.73 20.51 7.76
N ARG A 275 -18.38 21.11 8.76
CA ARG A 275 -19.29 20.41 9.70
C ARG A 275 -20.64 20.11 9.06
N VAL A 276 -21.21 21.08 8.35
CA VAL A 276 -22.55 21.01 7.77
C VAL A 276 -22.58 20.22 6.47
N ALA A 277 -21.47 20.12 5.73
CA ALA A 277 -21.37 19.38 4.48
C ALA A 277 -21.83 17.93 4.67
N GLY A 278 -23.13 17.70 4.46
CA GLY A 278 -23.80 16.44 4.33
C GLY A 278 -23.98 16.14 2.85
N GLY A 279 -23.90 14.87 2.48
CA GLY A 279 -23.92 14.41 1.09
C GLY A 279 -23.25 13.05 0.98
N ALA A 280 -23.24 12.48 -0.23
CA ALA A 280 -22.48 11.27 -0.50
C ALA A 280 -21.01 11.47 -0.08
N PRO A 281 -20.35 10.47 0.55
CA PRO A 281 -18.98 10.59 1.10
C PRO A 281 -17.88 11.04 0.14
N GLU A 282 -18.19 11.24 -1.14
CA GLU A 282 -17.26 11.38 -2.25
C GLU A 282 -17.19 12.80 -2.83
N ARG A 283 -18.01 13.75 -2.34
CA ARG A 283 -18.06 15.14 -2.87
C ARG A 283 -18.25 16.22 -1.80
N ARG A 284 -17.78 15.97 -0.57
CA ARG A 284 -17.98 16.91 0.54
C ARG A 284 -17.23 18.22 0.29
N MET A 285 -15.99 18.17 -0.21
CA MET A 285 -15.22 19.38 -0.49
C MET A 285 -15.77 20.20 -1.65
N ALA A 286 -16.32 19.56 -2.68
CA ALA A 286 -17.00 20.29 -3.75
C ALA A 286 -18.18 21.13 -3.20
N SER A 287 -18.92 20.58 -2.24
CA SER A 287 -20.03 21.29 -1.59
C SER A 287 -19.55 22.45 -0.72
N VAL A 288 -18.44 22.28 0.02
CA VAL A 288 -17.82 23.36 0.80
C VAL A 288 -17.34 24.48 -0.11
N LEU A 289 -16.66 24.17 -1.21
CA LEU A 289 -16.18 25.16 -2.18
C LEU A 289 -17.33 25.98 -2.78
N ALA A 290 -18.48 25.35 -3.06
CA ALA A 290 -19.65 26.04 -3.57
C ALA A 290 -20.37 26.90 -2.51
N ALA A 291 -20.33 26.50 -1.24
CA ALA A 291 -21.04 27.17 -0.15
C ALA A 291 -20.27 28.33 0.48
N VAL A 292 -18.94 28.34 0.39
CA VAL A 292 -18.09 29.38 1.01
C VAL A 292 -17.81 30.50 -0.01
N PRO A 293 -18.22 31.75 0.27
CA PRO A 293 -17.98 32.90 -0.61
C PRO A 293 -16.50 33.17 -0.93
N ALA A 294 -16.23 33.79 -2.08
CA ALA A 294 -14.86 34.03 -2.57
C ALA A 294 -14.05 34.96 -1.63
N ASP A 295 -14.68 35.98 -1.06
CA ASP A 295 -14.08 36.92 -0.10
C ASP A 295 -13.63 36.22 1.19
N VAL A 296 -14.35 35.17 1.61
CA VAL A 296 -13.95 34.35 2.76
C VAL A 296 -12.64 33.60 2.49
N TRP A 297 -12.45 33.08 1.28
CA TRP A 297 -11.19 32.43 0.89
C TRP A 297 -10.02 33.42 0.86
N SER A 298 -10.26 34.65 0.41
CA SER A 298 -9.28 35.73 0.50
C SER A 298 -8.95 36.12 1.94
N ALA A 299 -9.94 36.17 2.84
CA ALA A 299 -9.73 36.45 4.26
C ALA A 299 -9.02 35.30 4.99
N ALA A 300 -9.26 34.05 4.59
CA ALA A 300 -8.59 32.88 5.12
C ALA A 300 -7.13 32.76 4.66
N ALA A 301 -6.77 33.36 3.53
CA ALA A 301 -5.40 33.49 3.04
C ALA A 301 -4.61 34.47 3.92
N ARG A 302 -4.19 34.02 5.12
CA ARG A 302 -3.29 34.79 5.97
C ARG A 302 -1.98 35.11 5.21
N PRO A 303 -1.36 36.29 5.42
CA PRO A 303 -0.02 36.53 4.93
C PRO A 303 0.93 35.47 5.50
N ARG A 304 1.78 34.91 4.64
CA ARG A 304 2.78 33.89 4.97
C ARG A 304 3.81 34.41 5.96
#